data_AF-A0A377AHW6-F1
#
_entry.id   AF-A0A377AHW6-F1
#
_cell.length_a   1.000
_cell.length_b   1.000
_cell.length_c   1.000
_cell.angle_alpha   90.00
_cell.angle_beta   90.00
_cell.angle_gamma   90.00
#
_symmetry.space_group_name_H-M   'P 1'
#
loop_
_entity.id
_entity.type
_entity.pdbx_description
1 polymer ?
#
loop_
_entity_poly.entity_id
_entity_poly.type
_entity_poly.pdbx_seq_one_letter_code
_entity_poly.pdbx_strand_id
1 'polypeptide(L)'
;MRWSSPVKGPLWWQEIDVPAQGLDLTIPVDKTWNRHDLYLSTLVVRPGDKSRSATPKRAVGVLHLPLGDENRRLDLALETPAKMRPNQPLTVKIKASTKNGEKPKQVNVLVSAVDSGVLNITDYVTPDPWQAFFGQKRYGADIYDIYGQVIEGQGRLAALRFGGDGDELKRGGKPPVNHVNIVAQQALPVTLNEQGEGSVTLPIGDFNGELRVMAQAWTSDDFGSNESKVIVAAPVIAELNMPRFMASGDTSRLTLDITNLTDKPQKLNVALTASGLLELVSDSPAAVELAPGVRTTLFIPVRALPGYGDGEIQATISGLALPGETVADQHKQWKIGVRPAFPAQTVNYGTALQPGETWAIPADGLQNFSPVTLEGQLLLSGKPPLNIARYIKELKAYPYGCLEQTASGLFPSLYTNAAQLQALGIKRRQ
;
A
#
# COMPACT_ATOMS: atom_id res chain seq x y z
N MET A 1 -9.87 7.59 -31.72
CA MET A 1 -9.80 6.14 -31.45
C MET A 1 -11.17 5.53 -31.69
N ARG A 2 -11.35 4.79 -32.80
CA ARG A 2 -12.56 3.99 -33.02
C ARG A 2 -12.49 2.76 -32.13
N TRP A 3 -13.33 2.70 -31.11
CA TRP A 3 -13.60 1.44 -30.40
C TRP A 3 -14.51 0.60 -31.30
N SER A 4 -13.92 -0.29 -32.09
CA SER A 4 -14.67 -1.35 -32.76
C SER A 4 -15.12 -2.35 -31.71
N SER A 5 -16.35 -2.24 -31.24
CA SER A 5 -16.99 -3.33 -30.49
C SER A 5 -17.42 -4.40 -31.50
N PRO A 6 -16.90 -5.64 -31.42
CA PRO A 6 -17.33 -6.72 -32.30
C PRO A 6 -18.60 -7.34 -31.70
N VAL A 7 -19.72 -6.60 -31.67
CA VAL A 7 -21.01 -7.23 -31.34
C VAL A 7 -21.44 -8.03 -32.56
N LYS A 8 -21.02 -9.29 -32.62
CA LYS A 8 -21.63 -10.30 -33.49
C LYS A 8 -23.11 -10.39 -33.07
N GLY A 9 -24.03 -10.30 -34.04
CA GLY A 9 -25.48 -10.29 -33.83
C GLY A 9 -26.04 -11.57 -33.18
N PRO A 10 -27.36 -11.77 -33.19
CA PRO A 10 -27.99 -12.92 -32.53
C PRO A 10 -27.38 -14.23 -33.06
N LEU A 11 -26.97 -15.11 -32.14
CA LEU A 11 -26.37 -16.40 -32.48
C LEU A 11 -27.42 -17.47 -32.79
N TRP A 12 -28.65 -17.25 -32.31
CA TRP A 12 -29.78 -18.15 -32.50
C TRP A 12 -31.08 -17.34 -32.45
N TRP A 13 -32.03 -17.68 -33.32
CA TRP A 13 -33.34 -17.03 -33.40
C TRP A 13 -34.40 -18.07 -33.76
N GLN A 14 -35.54 -18.02 -33.06
CA GLN A 14 -36.71 -18.83 -33.37
C GLN A 14 -37.97 -18.06 -33.00
N GLU A 15 -38.96 -18.09 -33.88
CA GLU A 15 -40.31 -17.60 -33.61
C GLU A 15 -41.16 -18.74 -33.04
N ILE A 16 -41.91 -18.46 -31.96
CA ILE A 16 -42.69 -19.44 -31.22
C ILE A 16 -44.00 -18.83 -30.70
N ASP A 17 -45.06 -19.62 -30.71
CA ASP A 17 -46.31 -19.29 -30.02
C ASP A 17 -46.25 -19.77 -28.57
N VAL A 18 -46.40 -18.84 -27.62
CA VAL A 18 -46.33 -19.15 -26.18
C VAL A 18 -47.74 -19.34 -25.62
N PRO A 19 -48.14 -20.57 -25.19
CA PRO A 19 -49.45 -20.81 -24.61
C PRO A 19 -49.54 -20.27 -23.18
N ALA A 20 -50.76 -20.18 -22.65
CA ALA A 20 -51.04 -19.57 -21.34
C ALA A 20 -50.30 -20.22 -20.16
N GLN A 21 -49.86 -21.48 -20.30
CA GLN A 21 -49.21 -22.27 -19.25
C GLN A 21 -47.68 -22.19 -19.31
N GLY A 22 -47.11 -21.51 -20.31
CA GLY A 22 -45.67 -21.50 -20.58
C GLY A 22 -45.24 -22.51 -21.65
N LEU A 23 -44.00 -22.39 -22.10
CA LEU A 23 -43.40 -23.25 -23.12
C LEU A 23 -41.99 -23.65 -22.68
N ASP A 24 -41.67 -24.94 -22.81
CA ASP A 24 -40.30 -25.44 -22.70
C ASP A 24 -39.65 -25.47 -24.09
N LEU A 25 -38.46 -24.88 -24.21
CA LEU A 25 -37.73 -24.76 -25.47
C LEU A 25 -36.31 -25.27 -25.30
N THR A 26 -35.89 -26.17 -26.18
CA THR A 26 -34.52 -26.70 -26.21
C THR A 26 -33.63 -25.80 -27.05
N ILE A 27 -32.57 -25.26 -26.45
CA ILE A 27 -31.59 -24.39 -27.13
C ILE A 27 -30.27 -25.16 -27.30
N PRO A 28 -29.87 -25.51 -28.54
CA PRO A 28 -28.59 -26.18 -28.77
C PRO A 28 -27.44 -25.17 -28.65
N VAL A 29 -26.61 -25.32 -27.62
CA VAL A 29 -25.42 -24.49 -27.41
C VAL A 29 -24.32 -24.94 -28.40
N ASP A 30 -23.93 -24.05 -29.31
CA ASP A 30 -22.93 -24.35 -30.34
C ASP A 30 -21.49 -24.33 -29.76
N LYS A 31 -20.63 -25.24 -30.24
CA LYS A 31 -19.24 -25.38 -29.78
C LYS A 31 -18.34 -24.19 -30.11
N THR A 32 -18.73 -23.34 -31.06
CA THR A 32 -17.98 -22.14 -31.46
C THR A 32 -18.20 -20.96 -30.52
N TRP A 33 -19.13 -21.05 -29.57
CA TRP A 33 -19.50 -19.98 -28.64
C TRP A 33 -18.51 -19.82 -27.47
N ASN A 34 -17.25 -19.47 -27.79
CA ASN A 34 -16.17 -19.28 -26.82
C ASN A 34 -16.18 -17.87 -26.19
N ARG A 35 -17.29 -17.47 -25.56
CA ARG A 35 -17.48 -16.13 -24.97
C ARG A 35 -18.45 -16.15 -23.77
N HIS A 36 -18.30 -15.21 -22.84
CA HIS A 36 -19.03 -15.19 -21.54
C HIS A 36 -20.07 -14.05 -21.42
N ASP A 37 -20.26 -13.30 -22.49
CA ASP A 37 -21.24 -12.21 -22.64
C ASP A 37 -22.50 -12.66 -23.41
N LEU A 38 -22.86 -13.95 -23.30
CA LEU A 38 -24.06 -14.50 -23.92
C LEU A 38 -25.28 -14.36 -23.01
N TYR A 39 -26.39 -13.97 -23.62
CA TYR A 39 -27.67 -13.78 -22.95
C TYR A 39 -28.79 -14.36 -23.80
N LEU A 40 -29.76 -14.95 -23.13
CA LEU A 40 -31.05 -15.34 -23.68
C LEU A 40 -31.98 -14.14 -23.55
N SER A 41 -32.63 -13.75 -24.65
CA SER A 41 -33.64 -12.69 -24.66
C SER A 41 -34.91 -13.18 -25.32
N THR A 42 -36.04 -13.03 -24.64
CA THR A 42 -37.37 -13.38 -25.17
C THR A 42 -38.27 -12.14 -25.19
N LEU A 43 -39.15 -12.08 -26.20
CA LEU A 43 -40.14 -11.03 -26.37
C LEU A 43 -41.48 -11.70 -26.65
N VAL A 44 -42.49 -11.40 -25.84
CA VAL A 44 -43.87 -11.83 -26.09
C VAL A 44 -44.78 -10.63 -26.21
N VAL A 45 -45.66 -10.67 -27.20
CA VAL A 45 -46.65 -9.63 -27.45
C VAL A 45 -48.03 -10.28 -27.37
N ARG A 46 -48.86 -9.80 -26.45
CA ARG A 46 -50.27 -10.20 -26.37
C ARG A 46 -51.11 -9.22 -27.19
N PRO A 47 -51.96 -9.69 -28.12
CA PRO A 47 -52.88 -8.81 -28.82
C PRO A 47 -53.85 -8.14 -27.83
N GLY A 48 -54.15 -6.86 -28.09
CA GLY A 48 -55.14 -6.12 -27.32
C GLY A 48 -56.56 -6.64 -27.54
N ASP A 49 -57.45 -6.37 -26.59
CA ASP A 49 -58.87 -6.74 -26.66
C ASP A 49 -59.71 -5.46 -26.57
N LYS A 50 -60.33 -5.07 -27.69
CA LYS A 50 -61.18 -3.87 -27.79
C LYS A 50 -62.41 -3.96 -26.87
N SER A 51 -62.89 -5.16 -26.55
CA SER A 51 -64.05 -5.35 -25.67
C SER A 51 -63.74 -5.14 -24.18
N ARG A 52 -62.46 -5.18 -23.81
CA ARG A 52 -61.96 -5.05 -22.43
C ARG A 52 -61.06 -3.84 -22.22
N SER A 53 -60.99 -2.93 -23.19
CA SER A 53 -60.08 -1.77 -23.19
C SER A 53 -58.62 -2.14 -22.90
N ALA A 54 -58.19 -3.35 -23.29
CA ALA A 54 -56.84 -3.83 -23.05
C ALA A 54 -55.94 -3.46 -24.24
N THR A 55 -54.94 -2.61 -24.00
CA THR A 55 -53.88 -2.29 -24.96
C THR A 55 -52.98 -3.52 -25.21
N PRO A 56 -52.36 -3.62 -26.40
CA PRO A 56 -51.38 -4.67 -26.66
C PRO A 56 -50.24 -4.56 -25.66
N LYS A 57 -49.98 -5.66 -24.95
CA LYS A 57 -48.99 -5.70 -23.87
C LYS A 57 -47.77 -6.49 -24.31
N ARG A 58 -46.61 -5.89 -24.09
CA ARG A 58 -45.29 -6.51 -24.32
C ARG A 58 -44.70 -6.98 -22.98
N ALA A 59 -44.10 -8.16 -22.97
CA ALA A 59 -43.17 -8.59 -21.92
C ALA A 59 -41.83 -9.02 -22.53
N VAL A 60 -40.74 -8.77 -21.81
CA VAL A 60 -39.36 -9.13 -22.19
C VAL A 60 -38.73 -9.88 -21.03
N GLY A 61 -38.08 -11.00 -21.34
CA GLY A 61 -37.19 -11.71 -20.43
C GLY A 61 -35.75 -11.58 -20.92
N VAL A 62 -34.81 -11.32 -20.02
CA VAL A 62 -33.37 -11.36 -20.32
C VAL A 62 -32.69 -12.17 -19.22
N LEU A 63 -31.87 -13.14 -19.61
CA LEU A 63 -31.17 -14.03 -18.69
C LEU A 63 -29.75 -14.30 -19.20
N HIS A 64 -28.74 -14.25 -18.32
CA HIS A 64 -27.37 -14.61 -18.67
C HIS A 64 -27.27 -16.12 -18.92
N LEU A 65 -26.52 -16.51 -19.95
CA LEU A 65 -26.20 -17.92 -20.23
C LEU A 65 -24.80 -18.24 -19.68
N PRO A 66 -24.67 -18.93 -18.53
CA PRO A 66 -23.37 -19.26 -17.97
C PRO A 66 -22.66 -20.33 -18.81
N LEU A 67 -21.44 -20.02 -19.27
CA LEU A 67 -20.57 -20.94 -20.01
C LEU A 67 -19.20 -21.14 -19.34
N GLY A 68 -19.00 -20.61 -18.12
CA GLY A 68 -17.75 -20.79 -17.38
C GLY A 68 -17.59 -22.24 -16.92
N ASP A 69 -16.56 -22.92 -17.42
CA ASP A 69 -16.24 -24.29 -17.03
C ASP A 69 -15.47 -24.30 -15.70
N GLU A 70 -16.02 -24.99 -14.71
CA GLU A 70 -15.43 -25.12 -13.38
C GLU A 70 -14.13 -25.95 -13.40
N ASN A 71 -13.90 -26.77 -14.43
CA ASN A 71 -12.65 -27.51 -14.59
C ASN A 71 -11.45 -26.59 -14.89
N ARG A 72 -11.71 -25.36 -15.36
CA ARG A 72 -10.70 -24.30 -15.57
C ARG A 72 -10.40 -23.51 -14.30
N ARG A 73 -11.02 -23.87 -13.17
CA ARG A 73 -10.70 -23.31 -11.86
C ARG A 73 -9.62 -24.15 -11.19
N LEU A 74 -8.51 -23.51 -10.83
CA LEU A 74 -7.49 -24.12 -9.98
C LEU A 74 -7.98 -24.11 -8.53
N ASP A 75 -8.04 -25.29 -7.93
CA ASP A 75 -8.23 -25.45 -6.50
C ASP A 75 -6.89 -25.16 -5.81
N LEU A 76 -6.78 -23.95 -5.26
CA LEU A 76 -5.56 -23.44 -4.65
C LEU A 76 -5.70 -23.52 -3.12
N ALA A 77 -4.91 -24.35 -2.46
CA ALA A 77 -4.84 -24.42 -1.01
C ALA A 77 -3.60 -23.68 -0.49
N LEU A 78 -3.79 -22.87 0.56
CA LEU A 78 -2.74 -22.16 1.27
C LEU A 78 -2.64 -22.71 2.69
N GLU A 79 -1.46 -23.20 3.07
CA GLU A 79 -1.17 -23.60 4.43
C GLU A 79 -0.26 -22.55 5.07
N THR A 80 -0.81 -21.84 6.05
CA THR A 80 -0.15 -20.81 6.85
C THR A 80 -0.44 -21.05 8.33
N PRO A 81 0.47 -20.68 9.25
CA PRO A 81 0.18 -20.75 10.68
C PRO A 81 -0.96 -19.79 11.04
N ALA A 82 -1.84 -20.20 11.95
CA ALA A 82 -2.92 -19.32 12.43
C ALA A 82 -2.38 -18.10 13.21
N LYS A 83 -1.26 -18.29 13.91
CA LYS A 83 -0.56 -17.26 14.69
C LYS A 83 0.94 -17.34 14.47
N MET A 84 1.60 -16.18 14.41
CA MET A 84 3.07 -16.10 14.36
C MET A 84 3.59 -14.91 15.19
N ARG A 85 4.90 -14.87 15.40
CA ARG A 85 5.60 -13.74 16.04
C ARG A 85 5.98 -12.67 15.01
N PRO A 86 6.03 -11.39 15.38
CA PRO A 86 6.64 -10.34 14.56
C PRO A 86 8.13 -10.60 14.34
N ASN A 87 8.73 -9.90 13.35
CA ASN A 87 10.14 -10.03 12.99
C ASN A 87 10.58 -11.46 12.63
N GLN A 88 9.63 -12.32 12.25
CA GLN A 88 9.88 -13.68 11.80
C GLN A 88 9.39 -13.84 10.34
N PRO A 89 10.06 -14.68 9.54
CA PRO A 89 9.59 -14.98 8.19
C PRO A 89 8.28 -15.77 8.22
N LEU A 90 7.27 -15.31 7.48
CA LEU A 90 6.03 -16.07 7.24
C LEU A 90 6.24 -17.01 6.05
N THR A 91 6.15 -18.31 6.30
CA THR A 91 6.16 -19.34 5.25
C THR A 91 4.74 -19.66 4.82
N VAL A 92 4.47 -19.54 3.52
CA VAL A 92 3.21 -19.90 2.87
C VAL A 92 3.46 -21.11 1.99
N LYS A 93 2.93 -22.28 2.37
CA LYS A 93 2.94 -23.44 1.50
C LYS A 93 1.72 -23.41 0.59
N ILE A 94 1.93 -23.76 -0.66
CA ILE A 94 0.94 -23.64 -1.72
C ILE A 94 0.74 -25.01 -2.33
N LYS A 95 -0.51 -25.39 -2.53
CA LYS A 95 -0.89 -26.59 -3.26
C LYS A 95 -1.94 -26.24 -4.30
N ALA A 96 -1.64 -26.49 -5.58
CA ALA A 96 -2.63 -26.42 -6.65
C ALA A 96 -3.13 -27.82 -7.03
N SER A 97 -4.42 -27.92 -7.28
CA SER A 97 -5.10 -29.11 -7.80
C SER A 97 -6.24 -28.73 -8.75
N THR A 98 -6.74 -29.72 -9.49
CA THR A 98 -8.00 -29.64 -10.24
C THR A 98 -8.86 -30.84 -9.84
N LYS A 99 -10.19 -30.68 -9.83
CA LYS A 99 -11.11 -31.74 -9.34
C LYS A 99 -11.11 -33.00 -10.23
N ASN A 100 -10.92 -32.86 -11.54
CA ASN A 100 -11.18 -33.94 -12.51
C ASN A 100 -10.12 -34.07 -13.61
N GLY A 101 -8.91 -33.53 -13.44
CA GLY A 101 -7.91 -33.41 -14.52
C GLY A 101 -6.50 -33.86 -14.19
N GLU A 102 -5.65 -33.92 -15.22
CA GLU A 102 -4.19 -34.01 -15.05
C GLU A 102 -3.69 -32.83 -14.21
N LYS A 103 -2.64 -33.07 -13.41
CA LYS A 103 -2.03 -32.01 -12.60
C LYS A 103 -1.58 -30.87 -13.52
N PRO A 104 -1.95 -29.62 -13.23
CA PRO A 104 -1.61 -28.50 -14.07
C PRO A 104 -0.09 -28.33 -14.14
N LYS A 105 0.46 -28.35 -15.36
CA LYS A 105 1.90 -28.20 -15.60
C LYS A 105 2.25 -26.71 -15.54
N GLN A 106 3.35 -26.37 -14.86
CA GLN A 106 3.87 -25.00 -14.75
C GLN A 106 2.84 -23.97 -14.23
N VAL A 107 2.19 -24.29 -13.10
CA VAL A 107 1.36 -23.29 -12.40
C VAL A 107 2.24 -22.20 -11.84
N ASN A 108 1.91 -20.95 -12.16
CA ASN A 108 2.54 -19.78 -11.56
C ASN A 108 1.66 -19.25 -10.43
N VAL A 109 2.27 -18.82 -9.33
CA VAL A 109 1.57 -18.28 -8.17
C VAL A 109 2.23 -16.99 -7.72
N LEU A 110 1.43 -15.95 -7.52
CA LEU A 110 1.84 -14.69 -6.89
C LEU A 110 1.24 -14.64 -5.48
N VAL A 111 2.10 -14.57 -4.47
CA VAL A 111 1.69 -14.47 -3.06
C VAL A 111 1.94 -13.07 -2.54
N SER A 112 0.95 -12.52 -1.84
CA SER A 112 1.03 -11.23 -1.15
C SER A 112 0.43 -11.34 0.25
N ALA A 113 0.85 -10.44 1.15
CA ALA A 113 0.28 -10.31 2.48
C ALA A 113 0.10 -8.82 2.80
N VAL A 114 -1.12 -8.46 3.23
CA VAL A 114 -1.48 -7.08 3.55
C VAL A 114 -2.19 -7.03 4.90
N ASP A 115 -1.95 -5.98 5.67
CA ASP A 115 -2.71 -5.71 6.90
C ASP A 115 -4.22 -5.63 6.63
N SER A 116 -4.99 -6.45 7.33
CA SER A 116 -6.46 -6.44 7.27
C SER A 116 -7.03 -5.06 7.63
N GLY A 117 -6.39 -4.30 8.52
CA GLY A 117 -6.79 -2.94 8.87
C GLY A 117 -6.82 -1.99 7.66
N VAL A 118 -5.89 -2.16 6.72
CA VAL A 118 -5.84 -1.38 5.47
C VAL A 118 -6.93 -1.85 4.51
N LEU A 119 -7.11 -3.16 4.35
CA LEU A 119 -8.08 -3.73 3.41
C LEU A 119 -9.54 -3.45 3.81
N ASN A 120 -9.82 -3.42 5.11
CA ASN A 120 -11.16 -3.19 5.65
C ASN A 120 -11.66 -1.75 5.44
N ILE A 121 -10.79 -0.79 5.16
CA ILE A 121 -11.20 0.61 4.87
C ILE A 121 -12.08 0.66 3.61
N THR A 122 -11.82 -0.21 2.64
CA THR A 122 -12.51 -0.23 1.34
C THR A 122 -13.22 -1.55 1.08
N ASP A 123 -13.36 -2.40 2.10
CA ASP A 123 -13.82 -3.80 1.95
C ASP A 123 -13.14 -4.51 0.78
N TYR A 124 -11.80 -4.39 0.68
CA TYR A 124 -11.06 -4.87 -0.47
C TYR A 124 -11.23 -6.39 -0.64
N VAL A 125 -11.66 -6.79 -1.82
CA VAL A 125 -11.89 -8.19 -2.19
C VAL A 125 -10.62 -8.76 -2.82
N THR A 126 -10.21 -9.96 -2.39
CA THR A 126 -9.10 -10.67 -3.01
C THR A 126 -9.38 -10.89 -4.51
N PRO A 127 -8.50 -10.44 -5.41
CA PRO A 127 -8.72 -10.59 -6.83
C PRO A 127 -8.88 -12.07 -7.21
N ASP A 128 -9.95 -12.38 -7.93
CA ASP A 128 -10.22 -13.69 -8.49
C ASP A 128 -10.08 -13.65 -10.02
N PRO A 129 -8.97 -14.18 -10.59
CA PRO A 129 -8.78 -14.21 -12.03
C PRO A 129 -9.82 -15.09 -12.75
N TRP A 130 -10.35 -16.14 -12.10
CA TRP A 130 -11.41 -16.95 -12.70
C TRP A 130 -12.66 -16.10 -12.93
N GLN A 131 -13.10 -15.35 -11.92
CA GLN A 131 -14.23 -14.42 -12.06
C GLN A 131 -13.93 -13.30 -13.06
N ALA A 132 -12.69 -12.79 -13.12
CA ALA A 132 -12.31 -11.76 -14.09
C ALA A 132 -12.50 -12.25 -15.55
N PHE A 133 -12.00 -13.44 -15.87
CA PHE A 133 -12.08 -13.99 -17.23
C PHE A 133 -13.42 -14.64 -17.55
N PHE A 134 -13.96 -15.49 -16.67
CA PHE A 134 -15.16 -16.32 -16.94
C PHE A 134 -16.45 -15.78 -16.32
N GLY A 135 -16.35 -14.82 -15.39
CA GLY A 135 -17.52 -14.21 -14.79
C GLY A 135 -18.44 -13.52 -15.79
N GLN A 136 -19.70 -13.35 -15.40
CA GLN A 136 -20.73 -12.71 -16.19
C GLN A 136 -20.26 -11.34 -16.72
N LYS A 137 -20.35 -11.17 -18.04
CA LYS A 137 -20.06 -9.89 -18.71
C LYS A 137 -21.37 -9.13 -18.93
N ARG A 138 -21.29 -7.80 -19.09
CA ARG A 138 -22.47 -6.95 -19.34
C ARG A 138 -23.25 -7.39 -20.59
N TYR A 139 -24.56 -7.17 -20.60
CA TYR A 139 -25.38 -7.37 -21.78
C TYR A 139 -24.90 -6.45 -22.91
N GLY A 140 -24.68 -7.02 -24.10
CA GLY A 140 -24.01 -6.35 -25.21
C GLY A 140 -24.95 -5.72 -26.24
N ALA A 141 -26.26 -5.72 -26.00
CA ALA A 141 -27.26 -5.15 -26.89
C ALA A 141 -28.12 -4.12 -26.17
N ASP A 142 -28.66 -3.17 -26.93
CA ASP A 142 -29.63 -2.20 -26.47
C ASP A 142 -30.99 -2.52 -27.13
N ILE A 143 -32.03 -2.70 -26.33
CA ILE A 143 -33.37 -3.04 -26.81
C ILE A 143 -34.16 -1.74 -26.98
N TYR A 144 -34.56 -1.45 -28.23
CA TYR A 144 -35.42 -0.32 -28.56
C TYR A 144 -36.78 -0.84 -29.05
N ASP A 145 -37.87 -0.36 -28.44
CA ASP A 145 -39.23 -0.69 -28.87
C ASP A 145 -40.18 0.52 -28.73
N ILE A 146 -41.31 0.45 -29.44
CA ILE A 146 -42.34 1.51 -29.44
C ILE A 146 -43.52 1.20 -28.50
N TYR A 147 -43.51 0.05 -27.81
CA TYR A 147 -44.64 -0.37 -26.97
C TYR A 147 -44.76 0.48 -25.71
N GLY A 148 -43.67 1.10 -25.25
CA GLY A 148 -43.69 2.11 -24.18
C GLY A 148 -44.22 3.49 -24.60
N GLN A 149 -44.39 3.76 -25.90
CA GLN A 149 -45.04 4.97 -26.41
C GLN A 149 -46.57 4.82 -26.54
N VAL A 150 -47.09 3.63 -26.25
CA VAL A 150 -48.52 3.43 -26.01
C VAL A 150 -48.86 4.18 -24.72
N ILE A 151 -49.67 5.23 -24.84
CA ILE A 151 -49.99 6.15 -23.75
C ILE A 151 -50.65 5.39 -22.58
N GLU A 152 -49.93 5.26 -21.47
CA GLU A 152 -50.43 4.89 -20.15
C GLU A 152 -50.10 6.00 -19.13
N GLY A 153 -51.03 6.28 -18.20
CA GLY A 153 -51.17 7.58 -17.51
C GLY A 153 -50.23 7.92 -16.34
N GLN A 154 -49.11 7.22 -16.08
CA GLN A 154 -48.21 7.58 -14.97
C GLN A 154 -46.72 7.31 -15.25
N GLY A 155 -45.90 8.34 -15.04
CA GLY A 155 -44.43 8.30 -15.17
C GLY A 155 -43.72 7.78 -13.91
N ARG A 156 -42.57 7.14 -14.09
CA ARG A 156 -41.77 6.55 -13.01
C ARG A 156 -40.97 7.63 -12.27
N LEU A 157 -41.13 7.70 -10.95
CA LEU A 157 -40.29 8.53 -10.07
C LEU A 157 -38.89 7.92 -9.92
N ALA A 158 -37.86 8.74 -10.10
CA ALA A 158 -36.47 8.36 -9.84
C ALA A 158 -36.10 8.67 -8.39
N ALA A 159 -35.42 7.74 -7.72
CA ALA A 159 -34.84 7.96 -6.41
C ALA A 159 -33.40 8.48 -6.57
N LEU A 160 -33.12 9.66 -6.03
CA LEU A 160 -31.78 10.20 -5.86
C LEU A 160 -31.06 9.43 -4.74
N ARG A 161 -29.83 8.97 -4.99
CA ARG A 161 -28.92 8.46 -3.96
C ARG A 161 -27.79 9.47 -3.77
N PHE A 162 -27.59 9.90 -2.53
CA PHE A 162 -26.41 10.65 -2.11
C PHE A 162 -25.48 9.70 -1.38
N GLY A 163 -24.21 9.67 -1.78
CA GLY A 163 -23.17 8.86 -1.16
C GLY A 163 -21.80 9.35 -1.63
N GLY A 164 -21.04 9.92 -0.71
CA GLY A 164 -19.71 10.45 -0.96
C GLY A 164 -19.01 10.65 0.36
N ASP A 165 -18.52 9.56 0.95
CA ASP A 165 -17.72 9.62 2.16
C ASP A 165 -16.25 9.76 1.73
N GLY A 166 -15.72 10.97 1.87
CA GLY A 166 -14.39 11.33 1.35
C GLY A 166 -14.13 12.83 1.19
N ASP A 167 -15.16 13.67 1.34
CA ASP A 167 -15.02 15.13 1.21
C ASP A 167 -14.63 15.85 2.50
N GLU A 168 -14.74 15.21 3.68
CA GLU A 168 -14.31 15.84 4.94
C GLU A 168 -12.78 15.99 5.04
N LEU A 169 -12.01 15.05 4.49
CA LEU A 169 -10.54 15.08 4.50
C LEU A 169 -9.94 16.23 3.65
N LYS A 170 -10.71 16.85 2.74
CA LYS A 170 -10.20 17.91 1.86
C LYS A 170 -10.29 19.31 2.45
N ARG A 171 -11.08 19.54 3.51
CA ARG A 171 -11.27 20.90 4.08
C ARG A 171 -10.16 21.34 5.04
N GLY A 172 -9.35 20.41 5.56
CA GLY A 172 -8.31 20.67 6.56
C GLY A 172 -6.90 20.91 6.01
N GLY A 173 -6.71 20.91 4.69
CA GLY A 173 -5.37 20.90 4.07
C GLY A 173 -4.68 19.53 4.15
N LYS A 174 -3.51 19.41 3.51
CA LYS A 174 -2.75 18.15 3.47
C LYS A 174 -2.31 17.77 4.89
N PRO A 175 -2.65 16.58 5.41
CA PRO A 175 -2.18 16.14 6.71
C PRO A 175 -0.64 16.13 6.76
N PRO A 176 -0.02 16.53 7.88
CA PRO A 176 1.43 16.45 8.03
C PRO A 176 1.88 14.98 7.90
N VAL A 177 3.10 14.75 7.41
CA VAL A 177 3.66 13.40 7.15
C VAL A 177 3.43 12.48 8.36
N ASN A 178 2.75 11.35 8.11
CA ASN A 178 2.43 10.35 9.13
C ASN A 178 3.38 9.15 8.96
N HIS A 179 3.96 8.69 10.07
CA HIS A 179 4.86 7.54 10.10
C HIS A 179 4.09 6.25 10.45
N VAL A 180 2.90 6.09 9.86
CA VAL A 180 2.15 4.84 9.99
C VAL A 180 2.84 3.76 9.16
N ASN A 181 3.19 2.65 9.80
CA ASN A 181 3.80 1.52 9.11
C ASN A 181 2.69 0.72 8.39
N ILE A 182 2.65 0.85 7.06
CA ILE A 182 1.75 0.07 6.22
C ILE A 182 2.43 -1.25 5.87
N VAL A 183 1.92 -2.36 6.39
CA VAL A 183 2.45 -3.68 6.07
C VAL A 183 1.78 -4.18 4.80
N ALA A 184 2.54 -4.14 3.70
CA ALA A 184 2.18 -4.71 2.42
C ALA A 184 3.42 -5.37 1.82
N GLN A 185 3.36 -6.70 1.66
CA GLN A 185 4.42 -7.51 1.10
C GLN A 185 3.90 -8.24 -0.14
N GLN A 186 4.74 -8.33 -1.17
CA GLN A 186 4.46 -9.13 -2.37
C GLN A 186 5.75 -9.82 -2.79
N ALA A 187 5.71 -11.15 -2.88
CA ALA A 187 6.83 -11.91 -3.38
C ALA A 187 6.92 -11.81 -4.91
N LEU A 188 8.03 -12.29 -5.46
CA LEU A 188 8.10 -12.61 -6.88
C LEU A 188 7.18 -13.81 -7.18
N PRO A 189 6.63 -13.91 -8.41
CA PRO A 189 5.87 -15.08 -8.79
C PRO A 189 6.75 -16.34 -8.75
N VAL A 190 6.21 -17.44 -8.23
CA VAL A 190 6.90 -18.73 -8.17
C VAL A 190 6.19 -19.75 -9.04
N THR A 191 6.95 -20.66 -9.64
CA THR A 191 6.42 -21.79 -10.38
C THR A 191 6.34 -23.01 -9.47
N LEU A 192 5.17 -23.66 -9.42
CA LEU A 192 4.97 -24.88 -8.63
C LEU A 192 5.66 -26.08 -9.31
N ASN A 193 6.07 -27.05 -8.49
CA ASN A 193 6.69 -28.30 -8.97
C ASN A 193 5.67 -29.22 -9.67
N GLU A 194 6.13 -30.39 -10.12
CA GLU A 194 5.28 -31.39 -10.80
C GLU A 194 4.14 -31.95 -9.92
N GLN A 195 4.29 -31.87 -8.60
CA GLN A 195 3.25 -32.24 -7.64
C GLN A 195 2.23 -31.12 -7.44
N GLY A 196 2.45 -29.93 -8.01
CA GLY A 196 1.65 -28.73 -7.79
C GLY A 196 1.90 -28.11 -6.42
N GLU A 197 3.10 -28.28 -5.87
CA GLU A 197 3.53 -27.78 -4.56
C GLU A 197 4.56 -26.66 -4.71
N GLY A 198 4.53 -25.72 -3.78
CA GLY A 198 5.49 -24.62 -3.70
C GLY A 198 5.50 -23.99 -2.32
N SER A 199 6.50 -23.18 -2.05
CA SER A 199 6.63 -22.45 -0.79
C SER A 199 7.15 -21.04 -1.07
N VAL A 200 6.57 -20.05 -0.40
CA VAL A 200 7.01 -18.65 -0.45
C VAL A 200 7.26 -18.17 0.96
N THR A 201 8.35 -17.44 1.16
CA THR A 201 8.71 -16.87 2.45
C THR A 201 8.63 -15.35 2.37
N LEU A 202 7.79 -14.74 3.20
CA LEU A 202 7.62 -13.29 3.29
C LEU A 202 8.30 -12.76 4.56
N PRO A 203 9.20 -11.77 4.48
CA PRO A 203 9.79 -11.16 5.67
C PRO A 203 8.75 -10.27 6.35
N ILE A 204 8.20 -10.73 7.48
CA ILE A 204 7.28 -9.93 8.28
C ILE A 204 8.09 -9.14 9.31
N GLY A 205 7.96 -7.82 9.25
CA GLY A 205 8.63 -6.90 10.16
C GLY A 205 8.00 -6.86 11.55
N ASP A 206 8.28 -5.78 12.26
CA ASP A 206 7.70 -5.48 13.56
C ASP A 206 6.25 -4.97 13.38
N PHE A 207 5.31 -5.92 13.35
CA PHE A 207 3.88 -5.69 13.13
C PHE A 207 3.05 -6.47 14.13
N ASN A 208 1.98 -5.84 14.63
CA ASN A 208 1.00 -6.48 15.50
C ASN A 208 -0.40 -6.27 14.90
N GLY A 209 -1.06 -7.35 14.50
CA GLY A 209 -2.36 -7.30 13.84
C GLY A 209 -2.70 -8.57 13.07
N GLU A 210 -3.71 -8.49 12.21
CA GLU A 210 -4.09 -9.58 11.30
C GLU A 210 -3.54 -9.29 9.90
N LEU A 211 -2.76 -10.21 9.35
CA LEU A 211 -2.36 -10.21 7.94
C LEU A 211 -3.29 -11.10 7.13
N ARG A 212 -3.84 -10.56 6.05
CA ARG A 212 -4.53 -11.33 5.02
C ARG A 212 -3.50 -11.74 3.97
N VAL A 213 -3.23 -13.04 3.89
CA VAL A 213 -2.42 -13.65 2.83
C VAL A 213 -3.33 -13.92 1.65
N MET A 214 -2.92 -13.49 0.48
CA MET A 214 -3.66 -13.64 -0.77
C MET A 214 -2.75 -14.29 -1.81
N ALA A 215 -3.30 -15.22 -2.59
CA ALA A 215 -2.58 -15.83 -3.68
C ALA A 215 -3.44 -15.87 -4.95
N GLN A 216 -2.83 -15.49 -6.08
CA GLN A 216 -3.40 -15.69 -7.41
C GLN A 216 -2.56 -16.72 -8.16
N ALA A 217 -3.23 -17.69 -8.78
CA ALA A 217 -2.59 -18.75 -9.55
C ALA A 217 -3.06 -18.75 -11.01
N TRP A 218 -2.16 -19.04 -11.94
CA TRP A 218 -2.48 -19.11 -13.37
C TRP A 218 -1.60 -20.08 -14.16
N THR A 219 -2.19 -20.65 -15.20
CA THR A 219 -1.52 -21.30 -16.35
C THR A 219 -1.85 -20.53 -17.63
N SER A 220 -1.98 -21.20 -18.78
CA SER A 220 -2.53 -20.59 -20.01
C SER A 220 -4.04 -20.34 -19.90
N ASP A 221 -4.77 -21.29 -19.30
CA ASP A 221 -6.23 -21.34 -19.36
C ASP A 221 -6.90 -21.65 -18.01
N ASP A 222 -6.12 -22.02 -17.00
CA ASP A 222 -6.59 -22.34 -15.66
C ASP A 222 -6.23 -21.21 -14.70
N PHE A 223 -7.19 -20.86 -13.85
CA PHE A 223 -7.07 -19.71 -12.95
C PHE A 223 -7.58 -20.06 -11.56
N GLY A 224 -6.91 -19.59 -10.53
CA GLY A 224 -7.33 -19.77 -9.14
C GLY A 224 -6.97 -18.58 -8.26
N SER A 225 -7.69 -18.48 -7.16
CA SER A 225 -7.47 -17.49 -6.12
C SER A 225 -7.81 -18.12 -4.78
N ASN A 226 -7.00 -17.83 -3.77
CA ASN A 226 -7.34 -18.19 -2.39
C ASN A 226 -6.71 -17.19 -1.41
N GLU A 227 -7.21 -17.23 -0.18
CA GLU A 227 -6.76 -16.38 0.90
C GLU A 227 -6.74 -17.12 2.24
N SER A 228 -5.87 -16.66 3.13
CA SER A 228 -5.83 -17.11 4.52
C SER A 228 -5.52 -15.95 5.45
N LYS A 229 -5.82 -16.13 6.73
CA LYS A 229 -5.57 -15.12 7.77
C LYS A 229 -4.47 -15.60 8.71
N VAL A 230 -3.53 -14.71 9.01
CA VAL A 230 -2.44 -14.95 9.94
C VAL A 230 -2.43 -13.84 10.98
N ILE A 231 -2.59 -14.20 12.25
CA ILE A 231 -2.48 -13.22 13.35
C ILE A 231 -1.00 -13.09 13.73
N VAL A 232 -0.46 -11.89 13.61
CA VAL A 232 0.89 -11.55 14.05
C VAL A 232 0.77 -10.84 15.39
N ALA A 233 1.31 -11.43 16.45
CA ALA A 233 1.22 -10.85 17.78
C ALA A 233 2.51 -11.08 18.57
N ALA A 234 3.10 -9.96 19.01
CA ALA A 234 4.15 -9.96 20.01
C ALA A 234 3.57 -10.44 21.36
N PRO A 235 4.33 -11.23 22.13
CA PRO A 235 3.96 -11.55 23.50
C PRO A 235 3.87 -10.29 24.39
N VAL A 236 4.76 -9.32 24.14
CA VAL A 236 4.78 -8.02 24.79
C VAL A 236 4.86 -6.95 23.70
N ILE A 237 3.96 -5.97 23.75
CA ILE A 237 3.98 -4.82 22.85
C ILE A 237 4.73 -3.68 23.52
N ALA A 238 5.60 -3.00 22.77
CA ALA A 238 6.34 -1.83 23.23
C ALA A 238 6.27 -0.73 22.17
N GLU A 239 5.58 0.37 22.48
CA GLU A 239 5.31 1.48 21.57
C GLU A 239 5.74 2.81 22.18
N LEU A 240 6.59 3.55 21.46
CA LEU A 240 7.09 4.85 21.90
C LEU A 240 6.25 5.98 21.32
N ASN A 241 5.65 6.77 22.20
CA ASN A 241 4.97 8.00 21.83
C ASN A 241 5.98 9.16 21.87
N MET A 242 6.16 9.81 20.73
CA MET A 242 7.15 10.86 20.52
C MET A 242 6.61 11.96 19.59
N PRO A 243 7.10 13.21 19.70
CA PRO A 243 6.77 14.24 18.73
C PRO A 243 7.32 13.89 17.34
N ARG A 244 6.78 14.53 16.30
CA ARG A 244 7.21 14.28 14.91
C ARG A 244 8.63 14.80 14.61
N PHE A 245 9.05 15.83 15.32
CA PHE A 245 10.39 16.41 15.24
C PHE A 245 10.72 17.10 16.58
N MET A 246 12.01 17.39 16.80
CA MET A 246 12.47 18.26 17.89
C MET A 246 13.39 19.34 17.33
N ALA A 247 13.39 20.53 17.95
CA ALA A 247 14.39 21.54 17.65
C ALA A 247 15.65 21.32 18.50
N SER A 248 16.82 21.73 17.99
CA SER A 248 18.06 21.70 18.76
C SER A 248 17.93 22.46 20.09
N GLY A 249 18.27 21.79 21.20
CA GLY A 249 18.14 22.34 22.56
C GLY A 249 16.81 22.04 23.25
N ASP A 250 15.80 21.52 22.52
CA ASP A 250 14.52 21.13 23.13
C ASP A 250 14.69 19.97 24.11
N THR A 251 13.88 19.99 25.17
CA THR A 251 13.66 18.84 26.06
C THR A 251 12.24 18.32 25.90
N SER A 252 12.07 17.00 25.80
CA SER A 252 10.77 16.35 25.69
C SER A 252 10.67 15.19 26.68
N ARG A 253 9.45 14.87 27.10
CA ARG A 253 9.16 13.68 27.91
C ARG A 253 8.39 12.68 27.06
N LEU A 254 9.12 11.71 26.49
CA LEU A 254 8.53 10.64 25.71
C LEU A 254 7.82 9.64 26.65
N THR A 255 6.88 8.86 26.10
CA THR A 255 6.21 7.80 26.85
C THR A 255 6.30 6.47 26.10
N LEU A 256 6.95 5.48 26.71
CA LEU A 256 7.01 4.11 26.19
C LEU A 256 5.92 3.28 26.87
N ASP A 257 4.90 2.92 26.10
CA ASP A 257 3.84 2.03 26.56
C ASP A 257 4.27 0.58 26.37
N ILE A 258 4.23 -0.19 27.45
CA ILE A 258 4.54 -1.63 27.44
C ILE A 258 3.28 -2.39 27.86
N THR A 259 2.82 -3.30 27.02
CA THR A 259 1.61 -4.11 27.27
C THR A 259 1.95 -5.59 27.23
N ASN A 260 1.63 -6.32 28.31
CA ASN A 260 1.77 -7.76 28.36
C ASN A 260 0.51 -8.44 27.80
N LEU A 261 0.60 -9.06 26.63
CA LEU A 261 -0.49 -9.81 26.02
C LEU A 261 -0.47 -11.30 26.35
N THR A 262 0.51 -11.74 27.14
CA THR A 262 0.57 -13.13 27.61
C THR A 262 -0.40 -13.37 28.76
N ASP A 263 -0.70 -14.64 28.99
CA ASP A 263 -1.50 -15.15 30.10
C ASP A 263 -0.73 -15.25 31.42
N LYS A 264 0.58 -14.96 31.42
CA LYS A 264 1.47 -15.04 32.59
C LYS A 264 2.09 -13.69 32.96
N PRO A 265 2.40 -13.46 34.25
CA PRO A 265 3.15 -12.28 34.63
C PRO A 265 4.55 -12.30 34.01
N GLN A 266 5.02 -11.14 33.56
CA GLN A 266 6.33 -10.96 32.95
C GLN A 266 7.17 -10.01 33.82
N LYS A 267 8.46 -10.34 33.97
CA LYS A 267 9.44 -9.48 34.62
C LYS A 267 10.47 -9.05 33.58
N LEU A 268 10.34 -7.83 33.11
CA LEU A 268 11.08 -7.31 31.96
C LEU A 268 12.19 -6.38 32.42
N ASN A 269 13.33 -6.42 31.73
CA ASN A 269 14.34 -5.38 31.80
C ASN A 269 14.31 -4.56 30.52
N VAL A 270 14.22 -3.24 30.63
CA VAL A 270 14.13 -2.32 29.51
C VAL A 270 15.38 -1.45 29.49
N ALA A 271 16.34 -1.84 28.64
CA ALA A 271 17.55 -1.06 28.42
C ALA A 271 17.29 -0.02 27.31
N LEU A 272 17.41 1.26 27.66
CA LEU A 272 17.22 2.37 26.73
C LEU A 272 18.58 2.97 26.36
N THR A 273 18.77 3.22 25.06
CA THR A 273 19.92 3.96 24.54
C THR A 273 19.43 5.05 23.61
N ALA A 274 20.20 6.14 23.52
CA ALA A 274 20.00 7.19 22.54
C ALA A 274 21.26 7.32 21.67
N SER A 275 21.08 7.64 20.40
CA SER A 275 22.17 7.91 19.46
C SER A 275 21.82 9.06 18.51
N GLY A 276 22.82 9.55 17.77
CA GLY A 276 22.66 10.69 16.86
C GLY A 276 22.47 12.00 17.63
N LEU A 277 21.49 12.82 17.22
CA LEU A 277 21.21 14.13 17.82
C LEU A 277 20.24 14.08 19.01
N LEU A 278 20.17 12.95 19.73
CA LEU A 278 19.39 12.80 20.95
C LEU A 278 20.26 12.31 22.11
N GLU A 279 19.96 12.79 23.30
CA GLU A 279 20.50 12.28 24.56
C GLU A 279 19.36 11.94 25.54
N LEU A 280 19.55 10.89 26.34
CA LEU A 280 18.69 10.59 27.48
C LEU A 280 19.06 11.52 28.64
N VAL A 281 18.08 12.14 29.27
CA VAL A 281 18.31 13.02 30.43
C VAL A 281 18.31 12.22 31.74
N SER A 282 17.74 11.01 31.72
CA SER A 282 17.64 10.10 32.86
C SER A 282 18.31 8.76 32.54
N ASP A 283 18.75 8.04 33.58
CA ASP A 283 19.21 6.67 33.47
C ASP A 283 18.08 5.72 33.02
N SER A 284 18.48 4.53 32.54
CA SER A 284 17.53 3.48 32.16
C SER A 284 16.64 3.07 33.35
N PRO A 285 15.36 2.76 33.09
CA PRO A 285 14.41 2.40 34.14
C PRO A 285 14.77 1.09 34.84
N ALA A 286 14.31 0.95 36.09
CA ALA A 286 14.40 -0.32 36.82
C ALA A 286 13.54 -1.41 36.14
N ALA A 287 13.75 -2.67 36.57
CA ALA A 287 12.98 -3.80 36.07
C ALA A 287 11.46 -3.57 36.22
N VAL A 288 10.71 -3.97 35.21
CA VAL A 288 9.27 -3.73 35.09
C VAL A 288 8.53 -5.04 35.27
N GLU A 289 7.66 -5.12 36.27
CA GLU A 289 6.79 -6.27 36.49
C GLU A 289 5.40 -5.97 35.92
N LEU A 290 4.94 -6.80 34.97
CA LEU A 290 3.62 -6.68 34.35
C LEU A 290 2.80 -7.94 34.57
N ALA A 291 1.61 -7.78 35.16
CA ALA A 291 0.61 -8.84 35.19
C ALA A 291 0.02 -9.10 33.78
N PRO A 292 -0.62 -10.26 33.56
CA PRO A 292 -1.31 -10.58 32.31
C PRO A 292 -2.32 -9.50 31.89
N GLY A 293 -2.29 -9.09 30.62
CA GLY A 293 -3.22 -8.10 30.07
C GLY A 293 -3.03 -6.66 30.56
N VAL A 294 -2.06 -6.40 31.43
CA VAL A 294 -1.80 -5.07 31.99
C VAL A 294 -0.87 -4.28 31.07
N ARG A 295 -1.12 -2.96 31.00
CA ARG A 295 -0.24 -1.97 30.37
C ARG A 295 0.40 -1.09 31.43
N THR A 296 1.67 -0.77 31.25
CA THR A 296 2.39 0.28 32.00
C THR A 296 3.02 1.28 31.04
N THR A 297 3.35 2.46 31.55
CA THR A 297 3.93 3.55 30.77
C THR A 297 5.21 4.03 31.45
N LEU A 298 6.33 3.94 30.73
CA LEU A 298 7.61 4.46 31.19
C LEU A 298 7.82 5.87 30.64
N PHE A 299 8.21 6.81 31.50
CA PHE A 299 8.54 8.17 31.09
C PHE A 299 10.03 8.26 30.74
N ILE A 300 10.33 8.77 29.55
CA ILE A 300 11.70 8.87 29.02
C ILE A 300 12.00 10.34 28.70
N PRO A 301 12.59 11.10 29.64
CA PRO A 301 13.04 12.46 29.38
C PRO A 301 14.24 12.45 28.43
N VAL A 302 14.15 13.22 27.33
CA VAL A 302 15.18 13.33 26.29
C VAL A 302 15.50 14.78 25.97
N ARG A 303 16.71 15.03 25.47
CA ARG A 303 17.13 16.34 24.94
C ARG A 303 17.67 16.19 23.53
N ALA A 304 17.34 17.16 22.66
CA ALA A 304 17.88 17.24 21.32
C ALA A 304 19.20 18.02 21.30
N LEU A 305 20.23 17.42 20.70
CA LEU A 305 21.56 18.01 20.57
C LEU A 305 21.61 19.09 19.46
N PRO A 306 22.61 19.99 19.48
CA PRO A 306 22.81 20.98 18.42
C PRO A 306 23.13 20.33 17.07
N GLY A 307 22.39 20.70 16.02
CA GLY A 307 22.67 20.21 14.66
C GLY A 307 21.44 20.14 13.76
N TYR A 308 21.65 19.64 12.55
CA TYR A 308 20.58 19.26 11.62
C TYR A 308 20.81 17.81 11.20
N GLY A 309 19.83 16.94 11.42
CA GLY A 309 19.97 15.51 11.16
C GLY A 309 18.93 14.69 11.91
N ASP A 310 19.29 13.47 12.28
CA ASP A 310 18.42 12.55 12.98
C ASP A 310 18.97 12.22 14.37
N GLY A 311 18.06 11.99 15.31
CA GLY A 311 18.34 11.29 16.56
C GLY A 311 17.52 10.00 16.62
N GLU A 312 17.99 9.03 17.40
CA GLU A 312 17.34 7.74 17.52
C GLU A 312 17.30 7.29 18.99
N ILE A 313 16.17 6.72 19.39
CA ILE A 313 16.01 6.00 20.65
C ILE A 313 15.93 4.51 20.33
N GLN A 314 16.74 3.70 21.00
CA GLN A 314 16.65 2.24 20.93
C GLN A 314 16.23 1.67 22.28
N ALA A 315 15.37 0.65 22.25
CA ALA A 315 15.02 -0.14 23.42
C ALA A 315 15.36 -1.61 23.18
N THR A 316 16.06 -2.21 24.14
CA THR A 316 16.22 -3.67 24.23
C THR A 316 15.42 -4.15 25.43
N ILE A 317 14.43 -5.00 25.18
CA ILE A 317 13.55 -5.58 26.20
C ILE A 317 13.94 -7.05 26.37
N SER A 318 14.43 -7.40 27.56
CA SER A 318 14.90 -8.74 27.89
C SER A 318 14.11 -9.32 29.07
N GLY A 319 14.30 -10.63 29.30
CA GLY A 319 13.63 -11.35 30.39
C GLY A 319 12.23 -11.88 30.06
N LEU A 320 11.85 -11.91 28.77
CA LEU A 320 10.60 -12.54 28.36
C LEU A 320 10.62 -14.04 28.68
N ALA A 321 9.69 -14.48 29.51
CA ALA A 321 9.54 -15.88 29.90
C ALA A 321 8.31 -16.47 29.23
N LEU A 322 8.52 -17.22 28.14
CA LEU A 322 7.48 -17.98 27.46
C LEU A 322 7.69 -19.50 27.67
N PRO A 323 6.67 -20.24 28.16
CA PRO A 323 6.80 -21.68 28.34
C PRO A 323 7.03 -22.41 27.01
N GLY A 324 8.13 -23.15 26.91
CA GLY A 324 8.43 -23.98 25.74
C GLY A 324 8.89 -23.21 24.49
N GLU A 325 9.15 -21.90 24.61
CA GLU A 325 9.63 -21.06 23.51
C GLU A 325 10.83 -20.22 23.99
N THR A 326 11.98 -20.39 23.36
CA THR A 326 13.14 -19.51 23.58
C THR A 326 12.98 -18.30 22.65
N VAL A 327 12.72 -17.13 23.22
CA VAL A 327 12.59 -15.88 22.45
C VAL A 327 13.83 -15.02 22.70
N ALA A 328 14.39 -14.48 21.62
CA ALA A 328 15.47 -13.51 21.71
C ALA A 328 14.97 -12.20 22.35
N ASP A 329 15.89 -11.40 22.87
CA ASP A 329 15.57 -10.07 23.36
C ASP A 329 14.91 -9.24 22.24
N GLN A 330 13.89 -8.48 22.61
CA GLN A 330 13.15 -7.65 21.67
C GLN A 330 13.88 -6.33 21.46
N HIS A 331 14.21 -6.01 20.22
CA HIS A 331 14.88 -4.77 19.84
C HIS A 331 13.93 -3.85 19.07
N LYS A 332 13.75 -2.63 19.55
CA LYS A 332 12.94 -1.58 18.92
C LYS A 332 13.80 -0.35 18.69
N GLN A 333 13.58 0.35 17.58
CA GLN A 333 14.23 1.63 17.28
C GLN A 333 13.21 2.64 16.77
N TRP A 334 13.33 3.88 17.23
CA TRP A 334 12.49 4.99 16.81
C TRP A 334 13.36 6.21 16.48
N LYS A 335 13.24 6.69 15.24
CA LYS A 335 14.00 7.85 14.74
C LYS A 335 13.17 9.12 14.79
N ILE A 336 13.81 10.23 15.16
CA ILE A 336 13.25 11.58 15.13
C ILE A 336 14.14 12.51 14.31
N GLY A 337 13.52 13.37 13.51
CA GLY A 337 14.23 14.46 12.87
C GLY A 337 14.56 15.57 13.88
N VAL A 338 15.81 16.01 13.90
CA VAL A 338 16.29 17.16 14.68
C VAL A 338 16.73 18.26 13.72
N ARG A 339 16.20 19.47 13.94
CA ARG A 339 16.54 20.65 13.16
C ARG A 339 16.84 21.84 14.06
N PRO A 340 17.68 22.79 13.65
CA PRO A 340 17.82 24.03 14.38
C PRO A 340 16.47 24.78 14.46
N ALA A 341 16.27 25.50 15.57
CA ALA A 341 15.10 26.36 15.77
C ALA A 341 15.10 27.62 14.88
N PHE A 342 16.18 27.83 14.11
CA PHE A 342 16.43 28.98 13.25
C PHE A 342 16.91 28.53 11.87
N PRO A 343 16.72 29.34 10.81
CA PRO A 343 17.23 29.02 9.48
C PRO A 343 18.76 29.07 9.44
N ALA A 344 19.37 28.33 8.51
CA ALA A 344 20.81 28.43 8.25
C ALA A 344 21.16 29.83 7.69
N GLN A 345 22.30 30.37 8.14
CA GLN A 345 22.90 31.58 7.58
C GLN A 345 23.97 31.20 6.54
N THR A 346 24.33 32.12 5.66
CA THR A 346 25.40 31.90 4.67
C THR A 346 26.19 33.20 4.48
N VAL A 347 27.52 33.10 4.59
CA VAL A 347 28.45 34.18 4.22
C VAL A 347 29.15 33.81 2.93
N ASN A 348 29.35 34.79 2.05
CA ASN A 348 30.01 34.59 0.76
C ASN A 348 31.09 35.65 0.57
N TYR A 349 32.30 35.20 0.25
CA TYR A 349 33.43 36.05 -0.08
C TYR A 349 33.96 35.66 -1.46
N GLY A 350 34.36 36.66 -2.25
CA GLY A 350 34.99 36.47 -3.55
C GLY A 350 35.93 37.63 -3.84
N THR A 351 37.16 37.31 -4.25
CA THR A 351 38.15 38.30 -4.65
C THR A 351 39.06 37.73 -5.75
N ALA A 352 39.65 38.60 -6.56
CA ALA A 352 40.73 38.25 -7.48
C ALA A 352 42.06 38.66 -6.84
N LEU A 353 43.01 37.72 -6.75
CA LEU A 353 44.34 37.97 -6.20
C LEU A 353 45.36 38.15 -7.31
N GLN A 354 46.13 39.24 -7.25
CA GLN A 354 47.34 39.40 -8.05
C GLN A 354 48.48 38.52 -7.51
N PRO A 355 49.48 38.16 -8.34
CA PRO A 355 50.64 37.41 -7.86
C PRO A 355 51.32 38.11 -6.67
N GLY A 356 51.46 37.39 -5.56
CA GLY A 356 52.06 37.89 -4.32
C GLY A 356 51.08 38.45 -3.29
N GLU A 357 49.80 38.64 -3.65
CA GLU A 357 48.76 39.04 -2.69
C GLU A 357 48.28 37.86 -1.84
N THR A 358 47.78 38.16 -0.64
CA THR A 358 47.21 37.18 0.29
C THR A 358 45.80 37.59 0.68
N TRP A 359 44.87 36.64 0.63
CA TRP A 359 43.52 36.81 1.18
C TRP A 359 43.38 35.99 2.46
N ALA A 360 42.75 36.58 3.46
CA ALA A 360 42.35 35.92 4.69
C ALA A 360 40.86 36.15 4.95
N ILE A 361 40.19 35.15 5.53
CA ILE A 361 38.80 35.29 5.95
C ILE A 361 38.70 36.31 7.10
N PRO A 362 37.73 37.25 7.10
CA PRO A 362 37.51 38.17 8.21
C PRO A 362 37.20 37.41 9.51
N ALA A 363 37.83 37.83 10.62
CA ALA A 363 37.73 37.14 11.91
C ALA A 363 36.31 37.14 12.50
N ASP A 364 35.52 38.17 12.19
CA ASP A 364 34.11 38.34 12.58
C ASP A 364 33.14 37.58 11.67
N GLY A 365 33.60 37.12 10.50
CA GLY A 365 32.76 36.51 9.47
C GLY A 365 32.15 35.16 9.87
N LEU A 366 32.68 34.50 10.90
CA LEU A 366 32.23 33.18 11.36
C LEU A 366 31.68 33.16 12.79
N GLN A 367 31.63 34.31 13.47
CA GLN A 367 31.34 34.39 14.91
C GLN A 367 29.94 33.88 15.32
N ASN A 368 28.96 33.96 14.41
CA ASN A 368 27.57 33.57 14.68
C ASN A 368 27.24 32.12 14.29
N PHE A 369 28.23 31.36 13.80
CA PHE A 369 28.02 29.98 13.37
C PHE A 369 28.42 29.00 14.47
N SER A 370 27.57 27.99 14.73
CA SER A 370 27.98 26.86 15.54
C SER A 370 29.03 26.03 14.79
N PRO A 371 30.19 25.71 15.41
CA PRO A 371 31.22 24.88 14.77
C PRO A 371 30.72 23.52 14.30
N VAL A 372 29.72 22.94 14.97
CA VAL A 372 29.14 21.61 14.64
C VAL A 372 28.37 21.63 13.32
N THR A 373 27.79 22.76 12.94
CA THR A 373 26.99 22.91 11.71
C THR A 373 27.71 23.67 10.60
N LEU A 374 28.89 24.22 10.88
CA LEU A 374 29.62 25.05 9.94
C LEU A 374 30.31 24.18 8.88
N GLU A 375 29.90 24.36 7.63
CA GLU A 375 30.55 23.78 6.46
C GLU A 375 31.00 24.91 5.52
N GLY A 376 32.13 24.70 4.82
CA GLY A 376 32.69 25.68 3.89
C GLY A 376 33.04 25.06 2.53
N GLN A 377 33.09 25.92 1.51
CA GLN A 377 33.62 25.57 0.19
C GLN A 377 34.54 26.69 -0.29
N LEU A 378 35.75 26.34 -0.71
CA LEU A 378 36.71 27.26 -1.33
C LEU A 378 36.90 26.87 -2.79
N LEU A 379 36.64 27.81 -3.71
CA LEU A 379 36.82 27.62 -5.14
C LEU A 379 37.96 28.51 -5.63
N LEU A 380 39.00 27.89 -6.17
CA LEU A 380 40.15 28.57 -6.78
C LEU A 380 40.13 28.36 -8.29
N SER A 381 40.36 29.43 -9.06
CA SER A 381 40.38 29.37 -10.52
C SER A 381 41.28 30.46 -11.07
N GLY A 382 42.02 30.16 -12.14
CA GLY A 382 42.80 31.15 -12.91
C GLY A 382 41.95 32.02 -13.83
N LYS A 383 40.63 31.85 -13.83
CA LYS A 383 39.62 32.64 -14.57
C LYS A 383 38.42 32.92 -13.66
N PRO A 384 37.64 33.99 -13.88
CA PRO A 384 36.45 34.28 -13.09
C PRO A 384 35.52 33.05 -12.98
N PRO A 385 35.30 32.49 -11.78
CA PRO A 385 34.55 31.25 -11.64
C PRO A 385 33.08 31.49 -11.26
N LEU A 386 32.21 30.55 -11.64
CA LEU A 386 30.87 30.39 -11.07
C LEU A 386 30.89 29.18 -10.13
N ASN A 387 30.52 29.38 -8.87
CA ASN A 387 30.43 28.28 -7.91
C ASN A 387 29.15 27.45 -8.13
N ILE A 388 29.18 26.58 -9.14
CA ILE A 388 28.04 25.73 -9.49
C ILE A 388 27.66 24.76 -8.35
N ALA A 389 28.62 24.39 -7.49
CA ALA A 389 28.36 23.50 -6.37
C ALA A 389 27.38 24.10 -5.35
N ARG A 390 27.46 25.42 -5.14
CA ARG A 390 26.51 26.17 -4.30
C ARG A 390 25.10 26.09 -4.86
N TYR A 391 24.91 26.41 -6.15
CA TYR A 391 23.59 26.42 -6.78
C TYR A 391 22.94 25.03 -6.75
N ILE A 392 23.72 23.98 -6.98
CA ILE A 392 23.22 22.60 -6.88
C ILE A 392 22.79 22.27 -5.45
N LYS A 393 23.55 22.68 -4.42
CA LYS A 393 23.17 22.49 -3.02
C LYS A 393 21.91 23.28 -2.65
N GLU A 394 21.79 24.54 -3.07
CA GLU A 394 20.61 25.39 -2.82
C GLU A 394 19.34 24.81 -3.47
N LEU A 395 19.43 24.41 -4.74
CA LEU A 395 18.32 23.79 -5.48
C LEU A 395 17.92 22.44 -4.89
N LYS A 396 18.89 21.66 -4.37
CA LYS A 396 18.63 20.37 -3.72
C LYS A 396 18.06 20.51 -2.30
N ALA A 397 18.43 21.57 -1.58
CA ALA A 397 17.99 21.81 -0.21
C ALA A 397 16.57 22.39 -0.13
N TYR A 398 16.03 22.87 -1.25
CA TYR A 398 14.76 23.57 -1.29
C TYR A 398 13.57 22.62 -0.99
N PRO A 399 12.80 22.83 0.10
CA PRO A 399 11.86 21.83 0.59
C PRO A 399 10.43 21.98 0.04
N TYR A 400 10.16 23.03 -0.75
CA TYR A 400 8.82 23.30 -1.28
C TYR A 400 8.70 22.84 -2.74
N GLY A 401 7.47 22.51 -3.14
CA GLY A 401 7.19 21.78 -4.39
C GLY A 401 6.36 22.57 -5.41
N CYS A 402 6.51 23.89 -5.52
CA CYS A 402 5.88 24.61 -6.63
C CYS A 402 6.45 24.13 -7.97
N LEU A 403 5.72 24.36 -9.07
CA LEU A 403 6.12 23.88 -10.40
C LEU A 403 7.51 24.37 -10.83
N GLU A 404 7.77 25.67 -10.67
CA GLU A 404 9.06 26.29 -11.00
C GLU A 404 10.18 25.70 -10.12
N GLN A 405 9.97 25.65 -8.81
CA GLN A 405 10.94 25.12 -7.84
C GLN A 405 11.29 23.66 -8.12
N THR A 406 10.30 22.85 -8.50
CA THR A 406 10.49 21.45 -8.89
C THR A 406 11.30 21.36 -10.18
N ALA A 407 10.94 22.13 -11.21
CA ALA A 407 11.67 22.15 -12.47
C ALA A 407 13.13 22.58 -12.26
N SER A 408 13.34 23.71 -11.57
CA SER A 408 14.65 24.27 -11.19
C SER A 408 15.47 23.27 -10.36
N GLY A 409 14.86 22.57 -9.40
CA GLY A 409 15.50 21.53 -8.58
C GLY A 409 15.92 20.27 -9.36
N LEU A 410 15.21 19.94 -10.45
CA LEU A 410 15.50 18.77 -11.28
C LEU A 410 16.57 19.02 -12.35
N PHE A 411 16.75 20.27 -12.81
CA PHE A 411 17.77 20.62 -13.81
C PHE A 411 19.18 20.09 -13.48
N PRO A 412 19.72 20.25 -12.26
CA PRO A 412 21.00 19.67 -11.88
C PRO A 412 21.05 18.14 -12.03
N SER A 413 19.96 17.44 -11.74
CA SER A 413 19.89 15.97 -11.83
C SER A 413 19.92 15.48 -13.29
N LEU A 414 19.48 16.31 -14.24
CA LEU A 414 19.49 16.00 -15.67
C LEU A 414 20.89 16.14 -16.31
N TYR A 415 21.62 17.19 -15.94
CA TYR A 415 22.87 17.56 -16.61
C TYR A 415 24.15 17.14 -15.87
N THR A 416 24.04 16.68 -14.62
CA THR A 416 25.20 16.21 -13.85
C THR A 416 25.24 14.68 -13.74
N ASN A 417 26.43 14.14 -13.51
CA ASN A 417 26.63 12.73 -13.21
C ASN A 417 27.40 12.53 -11.90
N ALA A 418 27.51 11.29 -11.44
CA ALA A 418 28.11 10.98 -10.14
C ALA A 418 29.57 11.47 -10.02
N ALA A 419 30.37 11.28 -11.08
CA ALA A 419 31.77 11.72 -11.09
C ALA A 419 31.89 13.24 -10.98
N GLN A 420 31.04 13.98 -11.69
CA GLN A 420 31.02 15.44 -11.65
C GLN A 420 30.56 15.99 -10.29
N LEU A 421 29.51 15.40 -9.69
CA LEU A 421 29.05 15.80 -8.35
C LEU A 421 30.11 15.53 -7.28
N GLN A 422 30.83 14.42 -7.39
CA GLN A 422 31.91 14.09 -6.47
C GLN A 422 33.10 15.06 -6.63
N ALA A 423 33.46 15.42 -7.86
CA ALA A 423 34.46 16.47 -8.12
C ALA A 423 34.05 17.85 -7.55
N LEU A 424 32.74 18.12 -7.46
CA LEU A 424 32.17 19.33 -6.85
C LEU A 424 31.98 19.22 -5.32
N GLY A 425 32.39 18.11 -4.69
CA GLY A 425 32.26 17.92 -3.24
C GLY A 425 30.80 17.74 -2.76
N ILE A 426 29.89 17.28 -3.62
CA ILE A 426 28.48 17.06 -3.31
C ILE A 426 28.23 15.56 -3.08
N LYS A 427 27.88 15.18 -1.85
CA LYS A 427 27.51 13.79 -1.52
C LYS A 427 26.12 13.43 -2.08
N ARG A 428 26.00 12.23 -2.67
CA ARG A 428 24.68 11.60 -2.93
C ARG A 428 24.00 11.29 -1.60
N ARG A 429 22.66 11.38 -1.56
CA ARG A 429 21.90 10.57 -0.61
C ARG A 429 21.93 9.15 -1.19
N GLN A 430 22.31 8.16 -0.37
CA GLN A 430 22.00 6.76 -0.68
C GLN A 430 20.49 6.56 -0.64
#